data_AF-A0A939NIU0-F1
#
_entry.id   AF-A0A939NIU0-F1
#
_cell.length_a   1.000
_cell.length_b   1.000
_cell.length_c   1.000
_cell.angle_alpha   90.00
_cell.angle_beta   90.00
_cell.angle_gamma   90.00
#
_symmetry.space_group_name_H-M   'P 1'
#
loop_
_entity.id
_entity.type
_entity.pdbx_description
1 polymer ?
#
loop_
_entity_poly.entity_id
_entity_poly.type
_entity_poly.pdbx_seq_one_letter_code
_entity_poly.pdbx_strand_id
1 'polypeptide(L)'
;MKPFIINIGLGPALNFVYSWDFDYLKHLEINEIIGIGNENDIHSKQYLKHINSNKYSFEYSNETNAEFIHILGNGKTAWFHHPKKNNEIDYILPWSVSKSEVHLKLPNLIPMLLAHYLAEYSKSSIGMFLPITGPTLILCYEDITGVKIKEVFTSSFVCTRTSIKGDTYEAGFSLTFSPKLSRTAQVIQRIRKSYVESIKENDFNKNK
;
A
#
# COMPACT_ATOMS: atom_id res chain seq x y z
N MET A 1 6.52 -1.75 8.46
CA MET A 1 7.21 -0.89 7.47
C MET A 1 6.68 0.53 7.62
N LYS A 2 7.52 1.56 7.58
CA LYS A 2 7.11 2.96 7.70
C LYS A 2 7.61 3.75 6.48
N PRO A 3 6.79 3.90 5.42
CA PRO A 3 7.19 4.72 4.28
C PRO A 3 7.50 6.13 4.75
N PHE A 4 8.47 6.79 4.12
CA PHE A 4 8.85 8.16 4.45
C PHE A 4 8.71 9.06 3.24
N ILE A 5 8.55 10.35 3.50
CA ILE A 5 8.51 11.40 2.51
C ILE A 5 9.50 12.51 2.89
N ILE A 6 9.97 13.20 1.86
CA ILE A 6 10.81 14.38 1.96
C ILE A 6 10.21 15.47 1.08
N ASN A 7 10.24 16.72 1.55
CA ASN A 7 9.82 17.85 0.73
C ASN A 7 11.01 18.38 -0.07
N ILE A 8 11.05 18.09 -1.37
CA ILE A 8 12.10 18.58 -2.28
C ILE A 8 11.80 19.96 -2.88
N GLY A 9 10.64 20.55 -2.55
CA GLY A 9 10.22 21.87 -3.00
C GLY A 9 10.95 23.00 -2.28
N LEU A 10 10.71 24.24 -2.74
CA LEU A 10 11.33 25.44 -2.18
C LEU A 10 10.57 26.02 -0.97
N GLY A 11 9.29 25.67 -0.83
CA GLY A 11 8.42 26.14 0.25
C GLY A 11 7.88 24.99 1.11
N PRO A 12 7.37 25.30 2.32
CA PRO A 12 6.73 24.32 3.17
C PRO A 12 5.48 23.74 2.49
N ALA A 13 5.24 22.45 2.69
CA ALA A 13 3.95 21.83 2.43
C ALA A 13 3.11 21.97 3.71
N LEU A 14 2.01 22.70 3.65
CA LEU A 14 1.11 23.02 4.76
C LEU A 14 -0.16 22.16 4.69
N ASN A 15 -0.88 22.05 5.80
CA ASN A 15 -2.16 21.34 5.88
C ASN A 15 -2.07 19.93 5.26
N PHE A 16 -0.99 19.23 5.61
CA PHE A 16 -0.64 17.97 4.97
C PHE A 16 -1.60 16.85 5.41
N VAL A 17 -2.26 16.23 4.44
CA VAL A 17 -3.16 15.12 4.65
C VAL A 17 -2.77 13.99 3.70
N TYR A 18 -2.77 12.76 4.21
CA TYR A 18 -2.54 11.58 3.38
C TYR A 18 -3.57 10.48 3.61
N SER A 19 -3.77 9.66 2.59
CA SER A 19 -4.66 8.50 2.65
C SER A 19 -4.10 7.32 1.86
N TRP A 20 -4.48 6.13 2.29
CA TRP A 20 -4.17 4.88 1.59
C TRP A 20 -5.42 4.39 0.90
N ASP A 21 -5.36 4.28 -0.42
CA ASP A 21 -6.40 3.65 -1.22
C ASP A 21 -6.04 2.17 -1.44
N PHE A 22 -6.81 1.31 -0.77
CA PHE A 22 -6.62 -0.14 -0.75
C PHE A 22 -7.98 -0.83 -0.56
N ASP A 23 -8.32 -1.73 -1.48
CA ASP A 23 -9.57 -2.48 -1.43
C ASP A 23 -9.43 -3.65 -0.44
N TYR A 24 -9.74 -3.40 0.84
CA TYR A 24 -9.63 -4.42 1.88
C TYR A 24 -10.52 -5.62 1.62
N LEU A 25 -11.78 -5.41 1.22
CA LEU A 25 -12.75 -6.49 1.00
C LEU A 25 -12.26 -7.45 -0.10
N LYS A 26 -11.78 -6.91 -1.23
CA LYS A 26 -11.20 -7.73 -2.29
C LYS A 26 -10.01 -8.55 -1.81
N HIS A 27 -9.11 -7.95 -1.01
CA HIS A 27 -7.92 -8.68 -0.54
C HIS A 27 -8.26 -9.69 0.56
N LEU A 28 -9.25 -9.43 1.41
CA LEU A 28 -9.77 -10.41 2.37
C LEU A 28 -10.36 -11.63 1.63
N GLU A 29 -11.15 -11.39 0.59
CA GLU A 29 -11.73 -12.44 -0.26
C GLU A 29 -10.65 -13.26 -0.99
N ILE A 30 -9.66 -12.61 -1.59
CA ILE A 30 -8.54 -13.28 -2.27
C ILE A 30 -7.73 -14.16 -1.30
N ASN A 31 -7.66 -13.77 -0.03
CA ASN A 31 -6.99 -14.56 1.02
C ASN A 31 -7.94 -15.58 1.68
N GLU A 32 -9.10 -15.84 1.10
CA GLU A 32 -10.11 -16.80 1.56
C GLU A 32 -10.59 -16.56 3.01
N ILE A 33 -10.53 -15.31 3.48
CA ILE A 33 -11.06 -14.91 4.78
C ILE A 33 -12.54 -14.60 4.61
N ILE A 34 -13.39 -15.33 5.34
CA ILE A 34 -14.84 -15.33 5.09
C ILE A 34 -15.50 -14.13 5.76
N GLY A 35 -16.23 -13.31 4.99
CA GLY A 35 -17.02 -12.22 5.54
C GLY A 35 -18.22 -12.76 6.34
N ILE A 36 -18.41 -12.22 7.55
CA ILE A 36 -19.55 -12.54 8.42
C ILE A 36 -20.33 -11.27 8.73
N GLY A 37 -21.60 -11.44 9.13
CA GLY A 37 -22.40 -10.32 9.63
C GLY A 37 -21.75 -9.72 10.88
N ASN A 38 -22.06 -8.45 11.18
CA ASN A 38 -21.50 -7.76 12.34
C ASN A 38 -22.09 -8.37 13.63
N GLU A 39 -21.34 -9.26 14.28
CA GLU A 39 -21.73 -9.88 15.54
C GLU A 39 -21.23 -9.04 16.70
N ASN A 40 -22.04 -8.05 17.09
CA ASN A 40 -21.71 -7.15 18.20
C ASN A 40 -21.60 -7.87 19.57
N ASP A 41 -22.07 -9.11 19.68
CA ASP A 41 -22.03 -9.91 20.91
C ASP A 41 -20.96 -11.00 20.84
N ILE A 42 -19.85 -10.80 21.55
CA ILE A 42 -18.74 -11.76 21.66
C ILE A 42 -19.13 -13.09 22.35
N HIS A 43 -20.29 -13.14 23.02
CA HIS A 43 -20.81 -14.36 23.65
C HIS A 43 -21.84 -15.10 22.79
N SER A 44 -22.14 -14.56 21.62
CA SER A 44 -22.96 -15.19 20.59
C SER A 44 -22.47 -16.60 20.24
N LYS A 45 -23.41 -17.53 20.04
CA LYS A 45 -23.08 -18.87 19.52
C LYS A 45 -22.40 -18.82 18.15
N GLN A 46 -22.75 -17.84 17.32
CA GLN A 46 -22.17 -17.71 15.99
C GLN A 46 -20.73 -17.17 16.09
N TYR A 47 -20.49 -16.15 16.92
CA TYR A 47 -19.16 -15.63 17.23
C TYR A 47 -18.24 -16.73 17.77
N LEU A 48 -18.71 -17.48 18.78
CA LEU A 48 -17.96 -18.60 19.35
C LEU A 48 -17.67 -19.70 18.33
N LYS A 49 -18.55 -19.90 17.34
CA LYS A 49 -18.30 -20.83 16.24
C LYS A 49 -17.20 -20.31 15.30
N HIS A 50 -17.20 -19.02 14.98
CA HIS A 50 -16.19 -18.42 14.10
C HIS A 50 -14.81 -18.34 14.76
N ILE A 51 -14.71 -17.92 16.03
CA ILE A 51 -13.42 -17.83 16.73
C ILE A 51 -12.78 -19.21 16.92
N ASN A 52 -13.56 -20.25 17.15
CA ASN A 52 -13.07 -21.63 17.32
C ASN A 52 -12.90 -22.38 15.99
N SER A 53 -13.19 -21.75 14.86
CA SER A 53 -12.97 -22.32 13.53
C SER A 53 -11.48 -22.35 13.20
N ASN A 54 -11.04 -23.37 12.47
CA ASN A 54 -9.68 -23.42 11.90
C ASN A 54 -9.49 -22.45 10.72
N LYS A 55 -10.56 -21.80 10.27
CA LYS A 55 -10.54 -20.78 9.21
C LYS A 55 -10.76 -19.39 9.80
N TYR A 56 -10.08 -18.40 9.25
CA TYR A 56 -10.33 -17.00 9.60
C TYR A 56 -11.61 -16.47 8.95
N SER A 57 -12.34 -15.66 9.70
CA SER A 57 -13.50 -14.88 9.28
C SER A 57 -13.27 -13.41 9.59
N PHE A 58 -14.03 -12.52 8.96
CA PHE A 58 -13.94 -11.08 9.23
C PHE A 58 -15.30 -10.39 9.31
N GLU A 59 -15.36 -9.38 10.18
CA GLU A 59 -16.42 -8.37 10.21
C GLU A 59 -15.87 -7.07 9.64
N TYR A 60 -16.71 -6.33 8.93
CA TYR A 60 -16.34 -5.06 8.30
C TYR A 60 -17.40 -3.99 8.57
N SER A 61 -16.94 -2.83 9.02
CA SER A 61 -17.75 -1.63 9.15
C SER A 61 -17.08 -0.46 8.42
N ASN A 62 -17.83 0.20 7.55
CA ASN A 62 -17.37 1.36 6.80
C ASN A 62 -18.03 2.62 7.35
N GLU A 63 -17.34 3.31 8.26
CA GLU A 63 -17.84 4.52 8.87
C GLU A 63 -17.42 5.77 8.08
N THR A 64 -17.94 6.94 8.45
CA THR A 64 -17.65 8.20 7.74
C THR A 64 -16.16 8.50 7.64
N ASN A 65 -15.40 8.27 8.71
CA ASN A 65 -13.99 8.68 8.82
C ASN A 65 -13.00 7.52 8.83
N ALA A 66 -13.46 6.30 9.02
CA ALA A 66 -12.60 5.13 9.17
C ALA A 66 -13.27 3.86 8.67
N GLU A 67 -12.44 2.89 8.35
CA GLU A 67 -12.84 1.50 8.15
C GLU A 67 -12.40 0.68 9.36
N PHE A 68 -13.30 -0.19 9.83
CA PHE A 68 -13.06 -1.11 10.91
C PHE A 68 -13.12 -2.53 10.37
N ILE A 69 -12.06 -3.30 10.63
CA ILE A 69 -11.97 -4.70 10.25
C ILE A 69 -11.64 -5.50 11.50
N HIS A 70 -12.48 -6.48 11.80
CA HIS A 70 -12.23 -7.43 12.87
C HIS A 70 -12.00 -8.80 12.26
N ILE A 71 -10.83 -9.39 12.48
CA ILE A 71 -10.50 -10.74 12.01
C ILE A 71 -10.52 -11.68 13.21
N LEU A 72 -11.21 -12.80 13.09
CA LEU A 72 -11.31 -13.82 14.12
C LEU A 72 -11.18 -15.24 13.53
N GLY A 73 -10.66 -16.16 14.34
CA GLY A 73 -10.46 -17.54 13.97
C GLY A 73 -9.24 -18.14 14.66
N ASN A 74 -9.17 -19.46 14.69
CA ASN A 74 -8.09 -20.21 15.32
C ASN A 74 -7.82 -19.79 16.78
N GLY A 75 -8.89 -19.52 17.54
CA GLY A 75 -8.85 -19.04 18.92
C GLY A 75 -8.30 -17.63 19.10
N LYS A 76 -8.13 -16.86 18.02
CA LYS A 76 -7.52 -15.52 18.03
C LYS A 76 -8.42 -14.48 17.41
N THR A 77 -8.20 -13.23 17.78
CA THR A 77 -8.90 -12.06 17.27
C THR A 77 -7.94 -10.90 17.06
N ALA A 78 -8.17 -10.09 16.03
CA ALA A 78 -7.42 -8.86 15.77
C ALA A 78 -8.35 -7.77 15.25
N TRP A 79 -8.27 -6.59 15.87
CA TRP A 79 -9.06 -5.42 15.49
C TRP A 79 -8.17 -4.42 14.77
N PHE A 80 -8.68 -3.92 13.64
CA PHE A 80 -7.99 -2.97 12.80
C PHE A 80 -8.85 -1.74 12.60
N HIS A 81 -8.28 -0.58 12.93
CA HIS A 81 -8.87 0.73 12.70
C HIS A 81 -8.05 1.47 11.63
N HIS A 82 -8.71 1.87 10.54
CA HIS A 82 -8.06 2.44 9.37
C HIS A 82 -8.69 3.80 9.03
N PRO A 83 -8.06 4.92 9.43
CA PRO A 83 -8.52 6.25 9.06
C PRO A 83 -8.52 6.42 7.54
N LYS A 84 -9.62 6.94 6.99
CA LYS A 84 -9.72 7.29 5.57
C LYS A 84 -8.83 8.46 5.19
N LYS A 85 -8.50 9.31 6.15
CA LYS A 85 -7.57 10.44 6.03
C LYS A 85 -6.74 10.55 7.30
N ASN A 86 -5.47 10.84 7.14
CA ASN A 86 -4.48 11.00 8.20
C ASN A 86 -3.98 12.44 8.14
N ASN A 87 -4.11 13.17 9.26
CA ASN A 87 -3.86 14.61 9.39
C ASN A 87 -2.95 14.93 10.58
N GLU A 88 -2.12 13.98 11.01
CA GLU A 88 -1.19 14.12 12.13
C GLU A 88 0.09 14.91 11.80
N ILE A 89 0.23 15.37 10.55
CA ILE A 89 1.37 16.15 10.08
C ILE A 89 0.83 17.52 9.68
N ASP A 90 1.14 18.55 10.47
CA ASP A 90 0.68 19.91 10.18
C ASP A 90 1.37 20.50 8.94
N TYR A 91 2.69 20.31 8.87
CA TYR A 91 3.51 20.79 7.77
C TYR A 91 4.79 19.97 7.58
N ILE A 92 5.39 20.11 6.39
CA ILE A 92 6.68 19.52 6.03
C ILE A 92 7.57 20.61 5.43
N LEU A 93 8.66 20.93 6.13
CA LEU A 93 9.64 21.91 5.67
C LEU A 93 10.47 21.39 4.49
N PRO A 94 10.93 22.27 3.60
CA PRO A 94 11.88 21.92 2.55
C PRO A 94 13.10 21.18 3.08
N TRP A 95 13.58 20.19 2.33
CA TRP A 95 14.78 19.42 2.65
C TRP A 95 16.04 20.29 2.80
N SER A 96 16.08 21.40 2.06
CA SER A 96 17.15 22.42 2.16
C SER A 96 17.16 23.14 3.52
N VAL A 97 16.00 23.24 4.18
CA VAL A 97 15.82 23.88 5.49
C VAL A 97 15.95 22.87 6.61
N SER A 98 15.30 21.71 6.48
CA SER A 98 15.32 20.63 7.45
C SER A 98 15.50 19.30 6.72
N LYS A 99 16.65 18.63 6.96
CA LYS A 99 16.95 17.29 6.45
C LYS A 99 16.21 16.20 7.24
N SER A 100 14.91 16.41 7.48
CA SER A 100 14.06 15.53 8.26
C SER A 100 13.17 14.70 7.34
N GLU A 101 13.22 13.39 7.49
CA GLU A 101 12.26 12.47 6.89
C GLU A 101 10.97 12.47 7.71
N VAL A 102 9.83 12.51 7.03
CA VAL A 102 8.52 12.37 7.66
C VAL A 102 7.99 10.98 7.39
N HIS A 103 7.82 10.19 8.45
CA HIS A 103 7.34 8.81 8.34
C HIS A 103 5.81 8.77 8.36
N LEU A 104 5.23 8.17 7.32
CA LEU A 104 3.80 7.93 7.21
C LEU A 104 3.44 6.58 7.86
N LYS A 105 2.28 6.53 8.51
CA LYS A 105 1.73 5.28 9.06
C LYS A 105 1.06 4.50 7.94
N LEU A 106 1.62 3.35 7.59
CA LEU A 106 0.97 2.38 6.72
C LEU A 106 0.08 1.46 7.58
N PRO A 107 -1.22 1.30 7.28
CA PRO A 107 -2.07 0.32 7.92
C PRO A 107 -1.47 -1.09 7.86
N ASN A 108 -1.20 -1.70 9.02
CA ASN A 108 -0.50 -2.99 9.10
C ASN A 108 -1.23 -4.14 8.40
N LEU A 109 -2.56 -4.07 8.29
CA LEU A 109 -3.34 -5.09 7.60
C LEU A 109 -3.00 -5.16 6.11
N ILE A 110 -2.64 -4.05 5.47
CA ILE A 110 -2.27 -4.01 4.05
C ILE A 110 -1.07 -4.94 3.76
N PRO A 111 0.13 -4.75 4.36
CA PRO A 111 1.25 -5.64 4.11
C PRO A 111 0.99 -7.06 4.60
N MET A 112 0.13 -7.28 5.62
CA MET A 112 -0.25 -8.63 6.05
C MET A 112 -1.02 -9.39 4.95
N LEU A 113 -2.06 -8.77 4.38
CA LEU A 113 -2.87 -9.39 3.32
C LEU A 113 -2.07 -9.62 2.04
N LEU A 114 -1.18 -8.68 1.68
CA LEU A 114 -0.32 -8.82 0.51
C LEU A 114 0.75 -9.90 0.71
N ALA A 115 1.36 -9.98 1.90
CA ALA A 115 2.35 -10.99 2.23
C ALA A 115 1.74 -12.40 2.26
N HIS A 116 0.58 -12.55 2.89
CA HIS A 116 -0.15 -13.83 2.91
C HIS A 116 -0.51 -14.28 1.49
N TYR A 117 -1.01 -13.35 0.66
CA TYR A 117 -1.34 -13.67 -0.73
C TYR A 117 -0.12 -14.19 -1.52
N LEU A 118 1.04 -13.52 -1.39
CA LEU A 118 2.26 -13.96 -2.05
C LEU A 118 2.75 -15.32 -1.53
N ALA A 119 2.66 -15.56 -0.23
CA ALA A 119 3.13 -16.81 0.38
C ALA A 119 2.28 -18.02 -0.01
N GLU A 120 0.95 -17.89 0.07
CA GLU A 120 0.03 -19.02 -0.10
C GLU A 120 -0.40 -19.24 -1.55
N TYR A 121 -0.58 -18.16 -2.32
CA TYR A 121 -1.23 -18.22 -3.64
C TYR A 121 -0.30 -17.90 -4.81
N SER A 122 1.00 -17.75 -4.55
CA SER A 122 1.97 -17.77 -5.64
C SER A 122 1.98 -19.17 -6.27
N LYS A 123 1.52 -19.27 -7.53
CA LYS A 123 1.40 -20.53 -8.29
C LYS A 123 2.72 -21.30 -8.47
N SER A 124 3.83 -20.75 -8.03
CA SER A 124 5.15 -21.36 -8.00
C SER A 124 6.05 -20.64 -7.01
N SER A 125 7.14 -21.29 -6.59
CA SER A 125 8.16 -20.69 -5.70
C SER A 125 8.76 -19.40 -6.29
N ILE A 126 8.85 -19.31 -7.62
CA ILE A 126 9.30 -18.09 -8.32
C ILE A 126 8.21 -17.02 -8.31
N GLY A 127 6.94 -17.43 -8.38
CA GLY A 127 5.79 -16.54 -8.36
C GLY A 127 5.74 -15.65 -7.12
N MET A 128 6.24 -16.11 -5.97
CA MET A 128 6.30 -15.32 -4.74
C MET A 128 7.16 -14.06 -4.88
N PHE A 129 8.19 -14.12 -5.74
CA PHE A 129 9.13 -13.03 -6.00
C PHE A 129 8.68 -12.13 -7.17
N LEU A 130 7.52 -12.42 -7.79
CA LEU A 130 6.95 -11.54 -8.79
C LEU A 130 6.20 -10.37 -8.12
N PRO A 131 6.38 -9.13 -8.61
CA PRO A 131 5.71 -7.97 -8.05
C PRO A 131 4.20 -8.03 -8.25
N ILE A 132 3.45 -7.66 -7.22
CA ILE A 132 2.01 -7.44 -7.26
C ILE A 132 1.68 -5.97 -7.02
N THR A 133 0.45 -5.57 -7.36
CA THR A 133 -0.02 -4.21 -7.09
C THR A 133 -0.21 -4.00 -5.58
N GLY A 134 0.42 -2.97 -5.03
CA GLY A 134 0.25 -2.56 -3.64
C GLY A 134 -0.80 -1.44 -3.48
N PRO A 135 -0.93 -0.84 -2.28
CA PRO A 135 -1.84 0.28 -2.03
C PRO A 135 -1.46 1.54 -2.83
N THR A 136 -2.43 2.39 -3.13
CA THR A 136 -2.16 3.72 -3.68
C THR A 136 -2.05 4.74 -2.54
N LEU A 137 -0.94 5.48 -2.49
CA LEU A 137 -0.76 6.60 -1.56
C LEU A 137 -1.26 7.87 -2.22
N ILE A 138 -2.13 8.60 -1.52
CA ILE A 138 -2.65 9.90 -1.96
C ILE A 138 -2.21 10.95 -0.95
N LEU A 139 -1.53 11.99 -1.43
CA LEU A 139 -1.10 13.13 -0.63
C LEU A 139 -1.90 14.36 -1.07
N CYS A 140 -2.32 15.16 -0.10
CA CYS A 140 -2.97 16.45 -0.30
C CYS A 140 -2.29 17.47 0.62
N TYR A 141 -1.85 18.60 0.08
CA TYR A 141 -1.22 19.67 0.87
C TYR A 141 -1.44 21.03 0.21
N GLU A 142 -1.15 22.10 0.93
CA GLU A 142 -1.13 23.46 0.43
C GLU A 142 0.31 23.94 0.31
N ASP A 143 0.65 24.62 -0.77
CA ASP A 143 1.93 25.32 -0.86
C ASP A 143 1.91 26.66 -0.10
N ILE A 144 3.04 27.36 -0.09
CA ILE A 144 3.16 28.67 0.59
C ILE A 144 2.23 29.76 0.02
N THR A 145 1.72 29.56 -1.20
CA THR A 145 0.77 30.49 -1.84
C THR A 145 -0.68 30.12 -1.56
N GLY A 146 -0.94 29.03 -0.82
CA GLY A 146 -2.27 28.52 -0.51
C GLY A 146 -2.86 27.64 -1.61
N VAL A 147 -2.07 27.27 -2.63
CA VAL A 147 -2.54 26.38 -3.71
C VAL A 147 -2.60 24.95 -3.20
N LYS A 148 -3.76 24.32 -3.35
CA LYS A 148 -3.97 22.91 -3.01
C LYS A 148 -3.38 21.99 -4.07
N ILE A 149 -2.46 21.14 -3.66
CA ILE A 149 -1.77 20.16 -4.50
C ILE A 149 -2.23 18.76 -4.07
N LYS A 150 -2.52 17.91 -5.06
CA LYS A 150 -2.81 16.48 -4.87
C LYS A 150 -1.80 15.65 -5.65
N GLU A 151 -1.08 14.80 -4.95
CA GLU A 151 -0.15 13.83 -5.54
C GLU A 151 -0.64 12.42 -5.28
N VAL A 152 -0.43 11.53 -6.25
CA VAL A 152 -0.87 10.14 -6.18
C VAL A 152 0.30 9.25 -6.54
N PHE A 153 0.60 8.27 -5.71
CA PHE A 153 1.66 7.29 -5.91
C PHE A 153 1.05 5.89 -5.94
N THR A 154 1.19 5.20 -7.06
CA THR A 154 0.91 3.76 -7.13
C THR A 154 2.08 3.00 -6.53
N SER A 155 1.83 1.81 -6.00
CA SER A 155 2.91 0.99 -5.43
C SER A 155 2.95 -0.43 -5.96
N SER A 156 4.13 -1.03 -5.85
CA SER A 156 4.41 -2.44 -6.16
C SER A 156 4.92 -3.12 -4.89
N PHE A 157 4.35 -4.27 -4.56
CA PHE A 157 4.73 -5.09 -3.40
C PHE A 157 5.37 -6.39 -3.88
N VAL A 158 6.49 -6.79 -3.28
CA VAL A 158 7.24 -7.96 -3.73
C VAL A 158 7.97 -8.64 -2.57
N CYS A 159 8.01 -9.98 -2.58
CA CYS A 159 8.91 -10.73 -1.71
C CYS A 159 10.35 -10.57 -2.22
N THR A 160 11.27 -10.17 -1.36
CA THR A 160 12.68 -9.95 -1.72
C THR A 160 13.59 -11.08 -1.28
N ARG A 161 13.19 -11.82 -0.24
CA ARG A 161 13.95 -12.96 0.28
C ARG A 161 13.05 -13.86 1.11
N THR A 162 13.41 -15.13 1.15
CA THR A 162 12.84 -16.13 2.05
C THR A 162 13.97 -16.91 2.68
N SER A 163 13.88 -17.24 3.97
CA SER A 163 14.83 -18.11 4.64
C SER A 163 14.13 -19.00 5.66
N ILE A 164 14.59 -20.24 5.76
CA ILE A 164 14.13 -21.20 6.75
C ILE A 164 15.24 -21.36 7.78
N LYS A 165 14.91 -21.15 9.06
CA LYS A 165 15.82 -21.39 10.19
C LYS A 165 15.12 -22.31 11.18
N GLY A 166 15.47 -23.60 11.14
CA GLY A 166 14.74 -24.63 11.88
C GLY A 166 13.27 -24.65 11.45
N ASP A 167 12.36 -24.51 12.42
CA ASP A 167 10.91 -24.47 12.19
C ASP A 167 10.39 -23.06 11.84
N THR A 168 11.26 -22.06 11.71
CA THR A 168 10.86 -20.68 11.42
C THR A 168 11.02 -20.37 9.94
N TYR A 169 9.93 -19.91 9.31
CA TYR A 169 9.94 -19.32 7.98
C TYR A 169 10.00 -17.78 8.10
N GLU A 170 11.06 -17.18 7.57
CA GLU A 170 11.25 -15.73 7.50
C GLU A 170 11.14 -15.27 6.05
N ALA A 171 10.38 -14.19 5.81
CA ALA A 171 10.31 -13.54 4.51
C ALA A 171 10.55 -12.03 4.62
N GLY A 172 11.28 -11.48 3.66
CA GLY A 172 11.46 -10.04 3.49
C GLY A 172 10.60 -9.54 2.36
N PHE A 173 10.01 -8.36 2.53
CA PHE A 173 9.15 -7.73 1.53
C PHE A 173 9.60 -6.30 1.26
N SER A 174 9.37 -5.83 0.05
CA SER A 174 9.56 -4.43 -0.35
C SER A 174 8.26 -3.86 -0.88
N LEU A 175 7.98 -2.60 -0.53
CA LEU A 175 6.92 -1.78 -1.11
C LEU A 175 7.55 -0.57 -1.79
N THR A 176 7.44 -0.51 -3.10
CA THR A 176 8.06 0.56 -3.91
C THR A 176 6.97 1.47 -4.46
N PHE A 177 7.13 2.78 -4.23
CA PHE A 177 6.20 3.80 -4.70
C PHE A 177 6.67 4.42 -6.02
N SER A 178 5.74 4.76 -6.89
CA SER A 178 5.98 5.47 -8.14
C SER A 178 4.90 6.51 -8.36
N PRO A 179 5.25 7.74 -8.75
CA PRO A 179 4.26 8.76 -9.02
C PRO A 179 3.32 8.29 -10.13
N LYS A 180 2.02 8.41 -9.89
CA LYS A 180 0.99 8.14 -10.90
C LYS A 180 1.11 9.23 -11.96
N LEU A 181 1.80 8.89 -13.05
CA LEU A 181 1.99 9.81 -14.18
C LEU A 181 0.63 10.32 -14.66
N SER A 182 0.49 11.64 -14.82
CA SER A 182 -0.66 12.21 -15.51
C SER A 182 -0.72 11.68 -16.95
N ARG A 183 -1.93 11.62 -17.54
CA ARG A 183 -2.11 11.13 -18.92
C ARG A 183 -1.18 11.86 -19.91
N THR A 184 -0.97 13.16 -19.68
CA THR A 184 -0.03 14.00 -20.44
C THR A 184 1.43 13.60 -20.20
N ALA A 185 1.84 13.35 -18.96
CA ALA A 185 3.20 12.90 -18.64
C ALA A 185 3.50 11.50 -19.21
N GLN A 186 2.51 10.60 -19.26
CA GLN A 186 2.62 9.30 -19.91
C GLN A 186 2.83 9.42 -21.42
N VAL A 187 2.08 10.32 -22.08
CA VAL A 187 2.25 10.62 -23.50
C VAL A 187 3.65 11.20 -23.78
N ILE A 188 4.11 12.16 -22.97
CA ILE A 188 5.45 12.74 -23.10
C ILE A 188 6.54 11.68 -22.90
N GLN A 189 6.40 10.77 -21.94
CA GLN A 189 7.36 9.66 -21.77
C GLN A 189 7.35 8.70 -22.96
N ARG A 190 6.19 8.38 -23.54
CA ARG A 190 6.13 7.58 -24.77
C ARG A 190 6.82 8.26 -25.93
N ILE A 191 6.60 9.57 -26.12
CA ILE A 191 7.28 10.36 -27.15
C ILE A 191 8.80 10.30 -26.93
N ARG A 192 9.28 10.54 -25.70
CA ARG A 192 10.72 10.48 -25.37
C ARG A 192 11.33 9.09 -25.63
N LYS A 193 10.63 8.00 -25.29
CA LYS A 193 11.10 6.64 -25.59
C LYS A 193 11.18 6.37 -27.09
N SER A 194 10.15 6.76 -27.84
CA SER A 194 10.11 6.62 -29.31
C SER A 194 11.24 7.39 -30.01
N TYR A 195 11.56 8.61 -29.53
CA TYR A 195 12.72 9.36 -30.03
C TYR A 195 14.05 8.64 -29.77
N VAL A 196 14.25 8.08 -28.58
CA VAL A 196 15.47 7.33 -28.24
C VAL A 196 15.60 6.07 -29.09
N GLU A 197 14.51 5.36 -29.34
CA GLU A 197 14.48 4.18 -30.22
C GLU A 197 14.79 4.55 -31.67
N SER A 198 14.20 5.64 -32.19
CA SER A 198 14.48 6.15 -33.53
C SER A 198 15.93 6.61 -33.72
N ILE A 199 16.51 7.27 -32.71
CA ILE A 199 17.94 7.66 -32.74
C ILE A 199 18.82 6.42 -32.76
N LYS A 200 18.52 5.40 -31.94
CA LYS A 200 19.25 4.13 -31.94
C LYS A 200 19.15 3.42 -33.28
N GLU A 201 17.97 3.31 -33.89
CA GLU A 201 17.81 2.71 -35.23
C GLU A 201 18.60 3.46 -36.31
N ASN A 202 18.60 4.80 -36.27
CA ASN A 202 19.33 5.62 -37.23
C ASN A 202 20.85 5.60 -37.02
N ASP A 203 21.34 5.43 -35.79
CA ASP A 203 22.78 5.28 -35.52
C ASP A 203 23.28 3.87 -35.85
N PHE A 204 22.47 2.82 -35.71
CA PHE A 204 22.80 1.48 -36.19
C PHE A 204 22.89 1.40 -37.72
N ASN A 205 22.06 2.16 -38.45
CA ASN A 205 22.06 2.20 -39.92
C ASN A 205 23.21 3.02 -40.54
N LYS A 206 23.97 3.78 -39.75
CA LYS A 206 25.15 4.53 -40.24
C LYS A 206 26.44 3.70 -40.28
N ASN A 207 26.43 2.50 -39.70
CA ASN A 207 27.58 1.59 -39.65
C ASN A 207 27.42 0.36 -40.57
N LYS A 208 26.58 0.46 -41.61
CA LYS A 208 26.49 -0.47 -42.74
C LYS A 208 26.84 0.26 -44.02
#